data_AF-Q3KEM4-F1
#
_entry.id   AF-Q3KEM4-F1
#
_cell.length_a   1.000
_cell.length_b   1.000
_cell.length_c   1.000
_cell.angle_alpha   90.00
_cell.angle_beta   90.00
_cell.angle_gamma   90.00
#
_symmetry.space_group_name_H-M   'P 1'
#
loop_
_entity.id
_entity.type
_entity.pdbx_description
1 polymer ?
#
loop_
_entity_poly.entity_id
_entity_poly.type
_entity_poly.pdbx_seq_one_letter_code
_entity_poly.pdbx_strand_id
1 'polypeptide(L)' 'MTVFYGNNLNALWDLLSTDVERPLDLIWKNSEYSQKNMGDSYNKIINIFERTKQQDVNFGWEEKFNYYLE' A
#
# COMPACT_ATOMS: atom_id res chain seq x y z
N MET A 1 16.25 18.12 -8.26
CA MET A 1 16.79 16.73 -8.29
C MET A 1 16.51 16.16 -6.90
N THR A 2 15.49 15.35 -6.63
CA THR A 2 14.97 14.15 -7.30
C THR A 2 13.49 13.96 -6.93
N VAL A 3 12.58 13.96 -7.90
CA VAL A 3 11.14 13.70 -7.70
C VAL A 3 10.79 12.37 -8.37
N PHE A 4 11.40 11.28 -7.90
CA PHE A 4 11.16 9.93 -8.43
C PHE A 4 10.19 9.10 -7.58
N TYR A 5 9.72 9.62 -6.44
CA TYR A 5 8.84 8.88 -5.53
C TYR A 5 7.45 8.58 -6.12
N GLY A 6 6.95 9.40 -7.05
CA GLY A 6 5.64 9.16 -7.69
C GLY A 6 5.59 7.90 -8.54
N ASN A 7 6.68 7.61 -9.29
CA ASN A 7 6.74 6.41 -10.12
C ASN A 7 6.77 5.13 -9.29
N ASN A 8 7.47 5.14 -8.16
CA ASN A 8 7.59 3.95 -7.32
C ASN A 8 6.28 3.67 -6.55
N LEU A 9 5.57 4.72 -6.13
CA LEU A 9 4.27 4.59 -5.45
C LEU A 9 3.16 4.10 -6.40
N ASN A 10 3.11 4.61 -7.63
CA ASN A 10 2.16 4.12 -8.63
C ASN A 10 2.47 2.67 -9.00
N ALA A 11 3.75 2.31 -9.18
CA ALA A 11 4.14 0.92 -9.45
C ALA A 11 3.76 -0.03 -8.30
N LEU A 12 3.88 0.43 -7.04
CA LEU A 12 3.43 -0.34 -5.89
C LEU A 12 1.91 -0.59 -5.92
N TRP A 13 1.13 0.44 -6.25
CA TRP A 13 -0.33 0.30 -6.36
C TRP A 13 -0.74 -0.64 -7.49
N ASP A 14 -0.13 -0.52 -8.67
CA ASP A 14 -0.37 -1.42 -9.80
C ASP A 14 -0.11 -2.87 -9.38
N LEU A 15 1.07 -3.16 -8.83
CA LEU A 15 1.44 -4.49 -8.38
C LEU A 15 0.42 -5.05 -7.36
N LEU A 16 0.07 -4.28 -6.33
CA LEU A 16 -0.87 -4.70 -5.29
C LEU A 16 -2.32 -4.87 -5.77
N SER A 17 -2.67 -4.26 -6.90
CA SER A 17 -4.03 -4.24 -7.44
C SER A 17 -4.27 -5.26 -8.55
N THR A 18 -3.24 -5.59 -9.34
CA THR A 18 -3.40 -6.44 -10.55
C THR A 18 -2.49 -7.66 -10.59
N ASP A 19 -1.32 -7.63 -9.93
CA ASP A 19 -0.25 -8.61 -10.16
C ASP A 19 -0.07 -9.60 -9.00
N VAL A 20 -0.67 -9.33 -7.84
CA VAL A 20 -0.56 -10.20 -6.65
C VAL A 20 -1.71 -11.18 -6.53
N GLU A 21 -1.39 -12.45 -6.26
CA GLU A 21 -2.40 -13.45 -5.87
C GLU A 21 -3.00 -13.09 -4.50
N ARG A 22 -4.33 -13.27 -4.38
CA ARG A 22 -5.11 -12.99 -3.17
C ARG A 22 -5.40 -14.33 -2.43
N PRO A 23 -5.54 -14.31 -1.09
CA PRO A 23 -5.51 -13.16 -0.19
C PRO A 23 -4.07 -12.72 0.10
N LEU A 24 -3.88 -11.42 0.33
CA LEU A 24 -2.56 -10.83 0.58
C LEU A 24 -2.54 -10.10 1.93
N ASP A 25 -1.64 -10.52 2.81
CA ASP A 25 -1.36 -9.87 4.09
C ASP A 25 0.00 -9.16 4.03
N LEU A 26 -0.01 -7.83 4.02
CA LEU A 26 1.20 -7.00 4.04
C LEU A 26 1.54 -6.57 5.47
N ILE A 27 2.67 -7.00 5.98
CA ILE A 27 3.14 -6.62 7.33
C ILE A 27 4.24 -5.58 7.19
N TRP A 28 3.96 -4.34 7.59
CA TRP A 28 4.95 -3.28 7.65
C TRP A 28 5.52 -3.18 9.06
N LYS A 29 6.71 -3.75 9.25
CA LYS A 29 7.44 -3.70 10.52
C LYS A 29 8.14 -2.37 10.75
N ASN A 30 8.11 -1.88 11.99
CA ASN A 30 8.65 -0.58 12.40
C ASN A 30 8.01 0.59 11.62
N SER A 31 6.71 0.49 11.37
CA SER A 31 5.93 1.49 10.64
C SER A 31 6.01 2.88 11.29
N GLU A 32 6.08 2.98 12.62
CA GLU A 32 6.29 4.24 13.35
C GLU A 32 7.64 4.90 13.02
N TYR A 33 8.70 4.11 12.86
CA TYR A 33 10.01 4.64 12.47
C TYR A 33 9.97 5.16 11.04
N SER A 34 9.32 4.42 10.13
CA SER A 34 9.06 4.87 8.77
C SER A 34 8.21 6.15 8.76
N GLN A 35 7.17 6.26 9.58
CA GLN A 35 6.35 7.48 9.67
C GLN A 35 7.18 8.71 10.05
N LYS A 36 8.04 8.59 11.05
CA LYS A 36 8.91 9.70 11.51
C LYS A 36 9.97 10.11 10.48
N ASN A 37 10.50 9.16 9.71
CA ASN A 37 11.57 9.43 8.74
C ASN A 37 11.05 9.78 7.34
N MET A 38 9.89 9.24 6.94
CA MET A 38 9.36 9.38 5.57
C MET A 38 8.34 10.52 5.44
N GLY A 39 7.75 10.99 6.55
CA GLY A 39 6.80 12.11 6.55
C GLY A 39 5.63 11.88 5.58
N ASP A 40 5.40 12.82 4.65
CA ASP A 40 4.32 12.75 3.66
C ASP A 40 4.33 11.49 2.78
N SER A 41 5.50 10.89 2.53
CA SER A 41 5.59 9.67 1.73
C SER A 41 4.95 8.49 2.44
N TYR A 42 5.00 8.44 3.77
CA TYR A 42 4.31 7.42 4.56
C TYR A 42 2.80 7.49 4.33
N ASN A 43 2.22 8.70 4.45
CA ASN A 43 0.80 8.92 4.24
C ASN A 43 0.36 8.50 2.82
N LYS A 44 1.20 8.73 1.81
CA LYS A 44 0.90 8.29 0.44
C LYS A 44 0.85 6.77 0.30
N ILE A 45 1.74 6.05 0.98
CA ILE A 45 1.74 4.57 0.95
C ILE A 45 0.50 4.03 1.67
N ILE A 46 0.16 4.57 2.83
CA ILE A 46 -1.08 4.18 3.55
C ILE A 46 -2.31 4.45 2.69
N ASN A 47 -2.35 5.58 1.98
CA ASN A 47 -3.46 5.88 1.08
C ASN A 47 -3.58 4.88 -0.07
N ILE A 48 -2.45 4.38 -0.61
CA ILE A 48 -2.44 3.31 -1.60
C ILE A 48 -3.02 2.01 -1.02
N PHE A 49 -2.60 1.64 0.19
CA PHE A 49 -3.10 0.45 0.87
C PHE A 49 -4.61 0.49 1.10
N GLU A 50 -5.12 1.60 1.60
CA GLU A 50 -6.56 1.82 1.79
C GLU A 50 -7.30 1.81 0.45
N ARG A 51 -6.74 2.42 -0.60
CA ARG A 51 -7.34 2.41 -1.94
C ARG A 51 -7.42 1.01 -2.53
N THR A 52 -6.37 0.19 -2.40
CA THR A 52 -6.38 -1.22 -2.84
C THR A 52 -7.43 -2.01 -2.06
N LYS A 53 -7.51 -1.83 -0.75
CA LYS A 53 -8.51 -2.49 0.09
C LYS A 53 -9.95 -2.11 -0.30
N GLN A 54 -10.21 -0.82 -0.53
CA GLN A 54 -11.52 -0.35 -0.99
C GLN A 54 -11.85 -0.89 -2.39
N GLN A 55 -10.87 -0.96 -3.27
CA GLN A 55 -11.03 -1.52 -4.61
C GLN A 55 -11.47 -2.99 -4.53
N ASP A 56 -10.77 -3.82 -3.75
CA ASP A 56 -11.15 -5.23 -3.53
C ASP A 56 -12.57 -5.38 -2.99
N VAL A 57 -12.94 -4.54 -2.02
CA VAL A 57 -14.30 -4.51 -1.46
C VAL A 57 -15.33 -4.15 -2.54
N ASN A 58 -15.02 -3.20 -3.40
CA ASN A 58 -15.90 -2.78 -4.49
C ASN A 58 -16.00 -3.83 -5.61
N PHE A 59 -14.95 -4.62 -5.84
CA PHE A 59 -14.97 -5.79 -6.73
C PHE A 59 -15.70 -6.99 -6.10
N GLY A 60 -16.03 -6.94 -4.81
CA GLY A 60 -16.72 -8.02 -4.10
C GLY A 60 -15.81 -9.22 -3.82
N TRP A 61 -14.49 -9.02 -3.79
CA TRP A 61 -13.55 -10.10 -3.48
C TRP A 61 -13.65 -10.49 -2.01
N GLU A 62 -13.86 -11.79 -1.74
CA GLU A 62 -13.81 -12.35 -0.38
C GLU A 62 -12.36 -12.38 0.14
N GLU A 63 -11.41 -12.61 -0.76
CA GLU A 63 -9.97 -12.58 -0.50
C GLU A 63 -9.44 -11.17 -0.68
N LYS A 64 -9.21 -10.47 0.44
CA LYS A 64 -8.89 -9.04 0.46
C LYS A 64 -7.41 -8.79 0.73
N PHE A 65 -6.95 -7.64 0.25
CA PHE A 65 -5.73 -7.03 0.75
C PHE A 65 -5.93 -6.58 2.21
N ASN A 66 -5.12 -7.12 3.11
CA ASN A 66 -4.96 -6.61 4.46
C ASN A 66 -3.54 -6.08 4.64
N TYR A 67 -3.41 -5.07 5.47
CA TYR A 67 -2.12 -4.60 5.91
C TYR A 67 -2.10 -4.42 7.43
N TYR A 68 -0.95 -4.72 8.01
CA TYR A 68 -0.69 -4.61 9.44
C TYR A 68 0.51 -3.69 9.65
N LEU A 69 0.35 -2.74 10.56
CA LEU A 69 1.39 -1.82 10.96
C LEU A 69 1.93 -2.32 12.30
N GLU A 70 3.15 -2.85 12.29
CA GLU A 70 3.90 -3.30 13.47
C GLU A 70 5.07 -2.35 13.78
#